data_AF-Q2CCD3-F1
#
_entry.id   AF-Q2CCD3-F1
#
_cell.length_a   1.000
_cell.length_b   1.000
_cell.length_c   1.000
_cell.angle_alpha   90.00
_cell.angle_beta   90.00
_cell.angle_gamma   90.00
#
_symmetry.space_group_name_H-M   'P 1'
#
loop_
_entity.id
_entity.type
_entity.pdbx_description
1 polymer ?
#
loop_
_entity_poly.entity_id
_entity_poly.type
_entity_poly.pdbx_seq_one_letter_code
_entity_poly.pdbx_strand_id
1 'polypeptide(L)'
;MSVAAIIAVAVNTDGRREIVGLHIGPSEAEPFWTSFLRSLVKRGLSGTRLVISDAHEGLKSAITRTMSGATWQRCRVHFMRNALAHVPRSQNTVVAAAIRQVFVQPDHASATTAWRHVADQLRERWPKLGKLMEDAEADVLAYMAFPARHRTKLHSTNPLERLNKEVKRRADVVGIFPNEASITRLVGAVLLEQNDDWQLQHRYMQIEGMAELDAETAPEIADNNAPHITPPPTPKAA
;
A
#
# COMPACT_ATOMS: atom_id res chain seq x y z
N MET A 1 28.56 12.52 -0.89
CA MET A 1 27.18 12.78 -1.35
C MET A 1 26.25 11.95 -0.48
N SER A 2 25.10 12.48 -0.04
CA SER A 2 24.12 11.68 0.68
C SER A 2 23.38 10.77 -0.31
N VAL A 3 23.12 9.52 0.08
CA VAL A 3 22.36 8.53 -0.68
C VAL A 3 21.30 7.92 0.22
N ALA A 4 20.23 7.40 -0.37
CA ALA A 4 19.22 6.65 0.35
C ALA A 4 19.29 5.16 0.03
N ALA A 5 18.91 4.34 1.00
CA ALA A 5 18.60 2.94 0.80
C ALA A 5 17.09 2.76 0.64
N ILE A 6 16.66 2.36 -0.55
CA ILE A 6 15.27 2.06 -0.85
C ILE A 6 15.06 0.55 -0.77
N ILE A 7 14.08 0.15 0.05
CA ILE A 7 13.77 -1.25 0.32
C ILE A 7 12.33 -1.51 -0.11
N ALA A 8 12.13 -2.55 -0.91
CA ALA A 8 10.81 -3.04 -1.27
C ALA A 8 10.52 -4.34 -0.51
N VAL A 9 9.37 -4.37 0.16
CA VAL A 9 8.84 -5.51 0.90
C VAL A 9 7.51 -5.91 0.26
N ALA A 10 7.33 -7.19 -0.03
CA ALA A 10 6.10 -7.71 -0.62
C ALA A 10 5.48 -8.80 0.27
N VAL A 11 4.20 -9.08 0.03
CA VAL A 11 3.52 -10.29 0.52
C VAL A 11 3.03 -11.06 -0.69
N ASN A 12 3.42 -12.33 -0.81
CA ASN A 12 3.05 -13.18 -1.93
C ASN A 12 1.66 -13.82 -1.73
N THR A 13 1.19 -14.58 -2.73
CA THR A 13 -0.12 -15.26 -2.70
C THR A 13 -0.23 -16.34 -1.62
N ASP A 14 0.89 -16.88 -1.13
CA ASP A 14 0.93 -17.78 0.03
C ASP A 14 0.83 -17.04 1.37
N GLY A 15 0.67 -15.72 1.34
CA GLY A 15 0.60 -14.86 2.52
C GLY A 15 1.95 -14.66 3.21
N ARG A 16 3.07 -15.04 2.57
CA ARG A 16 4.42 -14.90 3.12
C ARG A 16 5.01 -13.55 2.74
N ARG A 17 5.74 -12.94 3.68
CA ARG A 17 6.39 -11.66 3.48
C ARG A 17 7.83 -11.86 3.03
N GLU A 18 8.25 -11.07 2.05
CA GLU A 18 9.56 -11.17 1.42
C GLU A 18 10.19 -9.79 1.21
N ILE A 19 11.52 -9.72 1.35
CA ILE A 19 12.28 -8.60 0.82
C ILE A 19 12.47 -8.84 -0.68
N VAL A 20 11.88 -7.99 -1.51
CA VAL A 20 11.92 -8.15 -2.98
C VAL A 20 12.90 -7.22 -3.65
N GLY A 21 13.43 -6.19 -2.98
CA GLY A 21 14.44 -5.32 -3.57
C GLY A 21 15.14 -4.39 -2.59
N LEU A 22 16.39 -4.08 -2.92
CA LEU A 22 17.21 -3.04 -2.32
C LEU A 22 17.83 -2.23 -3.46
N HIS A 23 17.81 -0.90 -3.36
CA HIS A 23 18.53 -0.03 -4.28
C HIS A 23 19.12 1.16 -3.51
N ILE A 24 20.39 1.46 -3.78
CA ILE A 24 21.09 2.60 -3.21
C ILE A 24 21.18 3.68 -4.28
N GLY A 25 20.90 4.93 -3.92
CA GLY A 25 21.12 6.06 -4.82
C GLY A 25 20.43 7.34 -4.38
N PRO A 26 20.38 8.36 -5.25
CA PRO A 26 19.71 9.62 -4.96
C PRO A 26 18.18 9.43 -4.96
N SER A 27 17.53 9.52 -3.80
CA SER A 27 16.12 9.14 -3.58
C SER A 27 15.06 10.07 -4.17
N GLU A 28 15.42 11.22 -4.74
CA GLU A 28 14.47 12.29 -5.02
C GLU A 28 14.02 12.39 -6.48
N ALA A 29 14.55 11.54 -7.38
CA ALA A 29 14.29 11.67 -8.81
C ALA A 29 13.38 10.54 -9.35
N GLU A 30 12.37 10.89 -10.14
CA GLU A 30 11.47 9.95 -10.84
C GLU A 30 12.19 8.86 -11.69
N PRO A 31 13.31 9.15 -12.38
CA PRO A 31 14.09 8.12 -13.07
C PRO A 31 14.64 7.04 -12.14
N PHE A 32 15.02 7.41 -10.91
CA PHE A 32 15.52 6.47 -9.91
C PHE A 32 14.42 5.46 -9.52
N TRP A 33 13.21 5.96 -9.20
CA TRP A 33 12.06 5.11 -8.88
C TRP A 33 11.67 4.21 -10.04
N THR A 34 11.65 4.75 -11.25
CA THR A 34 11.31 4.00 -12.46
C THR A 34 12.32 2.87 -12.71
N SER A 35 13.62 3.15 -12.58
CA SER A 35 14.67 2.15 -12.70
C SER A 35 14.52 1.04 -11.65
N PHE A 36 14.31 1.43 -10.38
CA PHE A 36 14.11 0.48 -9.29
C PHE A 36 12.92 -0.45 -9.53
N LEU A 37 11.74 0.10 -9.82
CA LEU A 37 10.52 -0.70 -10.01
C LEU A 37 10.61 -1.58 -11.26
N ARG A 38 11.18 -1.07 -12.37
CA ARG A 38 11.46 -1.89 -13.56
C ARG A 38 12.41 -3.05 -13.25
N SER A 39 13.39 -2.86 -12.37
CA SER A 39 14.28 -3.96 -11.95
C SER A 39 13.53 -5.07 -11.20
N LEU A 40 12.48 -4.74 -10.45
CA LEU A 40 11.63 -5.73 -9.79
C LEU A 40 10.85 -6.53 -10.84
N VAL A 41 10.19 -5.83 -11.77
CA VAL A 41 9.41 -6.46 -12.85
C VAL A 41 10.29 -7.33 -13.74
N LYS A 42 11.48 -6.86 -14.12
CA LYS A 42 12.45 -7.63 -14.91
C LYS A 42 12.90 -8.92 -14.22
N ARG A 43 12.90 -8.96 -12.88
CA ARG A 43 13.21 -10.16 -12.09
C ARG A 43 12.00 -11.07 -11.85
N GLY A 44 10.83 -10.75 -12.39
CA GLY A 44 9.63 -11.59 -12.35
C GLY A 44 8.49 -11.08 -11.47
N LEU A 45 8.63 -9.91 -10.82
CA LEU A 45 7.51 -9.33 -10.07
C LEU A 45 6.34 -9.03 -11.02
N SER A 46 5.22 -9.69 -10.79
CA SER A 46 4.01 -9.59 -11.61
C SER A 46 2.76 -9.78 -10.74
N GLY A 47 1.57 -9.48 -11.29
CA GLY A 47 0.30 -9.67 -10.57
C GLY A 47 0.12 -8.77 -9.35
N THR A 48 0.85 -7.65 -9.25
CA THR A 48 0.76 -6.74 -8.10
C THR A 48 -0.64 -6.15 -8.01
N ARG A 49 -1.37 -6.48 -6.92
CA ARG A 49 -2.72 -5.96 -6.67
C ARG A 49 -2.70 -4.60 -5.97
N LEU A 50 -1.72 -4.36 -5.11
CA LEU A 50 -1.62 -3.17 -4.28
C LEU A 50 -0.17 -2.73 -4.10
N VAL A 51 0.06 -1.43 -4.20
CA VAL A 51 1.33 -0.80 -3.82
C VAL A 51 1.06 0.28 -2.77
N ILE A 52 1.78 0.20 -1.65
CA ILE A 52 1.69 1.18 -0.56
C ILE A 52 2.99 1.95 -0.47
N SER A 53 2.93 3.27 -0.60
CA SER A 53 4.11 4.13 -0.49
C SER A 53 3.78 5.48 0.16
N ASP A 54 4.79 6.32 0.36
CA ASP A 54 4.53 7.75 0.54
C ASP A 54 3.98 8.38 -0.75
N ALA A 55 3.49 9.61 -0.64
CA ALA A 55 2.88 10.33 -1.76
C ALA A 55 3.90 11.13 -2.58
N HIS A 56 5.12 10.62 -2.76
CA HIS A 56 6.10 11.27 -3.62
C HIS A 56 5.66 11.17 -5.09
N GLU A 57 5.49 12.30 -5.79
CA GLU A 57 4.92 12.34 -7.14
C GLU A 57 5.70 11.46 -8.13
N GLY A 58 7.04 11.53 -8.10
CA GLY A 58 7.90 10.68 -8.93
C GLY A 58 7.74 9.18 -8.65
N LEU A 59 7.42 8.79 -7.41
CA LEU A 59 7.18 7.40 -7.05
C LEU A 59 5.79 6.96 -7.51
N LYS A 60 4.74 7.76 -7.24
CA LYS A 60 3.36 7.48 -7.71
C LYS A 60 3.35 7.31 -9.24
N SER A 61 3.99 8.22 -9.96
CA SER A 61 4.13 8.18 -11.42
C SER A 61 4.88 6.93 -11.91
N ALA A 62 5.99 6.57 -11.24
CA ALA A 62 6.74 5.35 -11.55
C ALA A 62 5.92 4.06 -11.31
N ILE A 63 5.16 4.00 -10.21
CA ILE A 63 4.28 2.86 -9.90
C ILE A 63 3.23 2.69 -10.99
N THR A 64 2.49 3.76 -11.33
CA THR A 64 1.42 3.71 -12.35
C THR A 64 1.92 3.18 -13.70
N ARG A 65 3.16 3.52 -14.08
CA ARG A 65 3.75 3.06 -15.36
C ARG A 65 4.33 1.65 -15.32
N THR A 66 4.78 1.16 -14.17
CA THR A 66 5.51 -0.11 -14.07
C THR A 66 4.66 -1.26 -13.56
N MET A 67 3.63 -0.96 -12.77
CA MET A 67 2.73 -1.91 -12.13
C MET A 67 1.29 -1.62 -12.57
N SER A 68 1.06 -1.65 -13.88
CA SER A 68 -0.25 -1.38 -14.46
C SER A 68 -1.31 -2.33 -13.90
N GLY A 69 -2.45 -1.78 -13.46
CA GLY A 69 -3.52 -2.52 -12.82
C GLY A 69 -3.40 -2.66 -11.30
N ALA A 70 -2.27 -2.28 -10.70
CA ALA A 70 -2.15 -2.22 -9.24
C ALA A 70 -2.89 -1.01 -8.67
N THR A 71 -3.66 -1.22 -7.61
CA THR A 71 -4.19 -0.12 -6.79
C THR A 71 -3.02 0.55 -6.06
N TRP A 72 -2.98 1.89 -6.08
CA TRP A 72 -2.04 2.63 -5.26
C TRP A 72 -2.72 3.10 -3.98
N GLN A 73 -2.04 2.91 -2.85
CA GLN A 73 -2.47 3.39 -1.54
C GLN A 73 -1.42 4.33 -0.95
N ARG A 74 -1.87 5.50 -0.51
CA ARG A 74 -1.05 6.40 0.29
C ARG A 74 -0.89 5.84 1.71
N CYS A 75 0.35 5.75 2.17
CA CYS A 75 0.67 5.31 3.53
C CYS A 75 0.02 6.22 4.58
N ARG A 76 -0.80 5.64 5.47
CA ARG A 76 -1.50 6.36 6.55
C ARG A 76 -0.56 7.11 7.49
N VAL A 77 0.59 6.53 7.84
CA VAL A 77 1.54 7.20 8.76
C VAL A 77 2.15 8.44 8.12
N HIS A 78 2.51 8.37 6.83
CA HIS A 78 2.99 9.54 6.09
C HIS A 78 1.88 10.58 5.90
N PHE A 79 0.66 10.14 5.58
CA PHE A 79 -0.48 11.03 5.52
C PHE A 79 -0.72 11.76 6.85
N MET A 80 -0.76 11.04 7.98
CA MET A 80 -0.93 11.63 9.31
C MET A 80 0.17 12.64 9.64
N ARG A 81 1.43 12.35 9.29
CA ARG A 81 2.54 13.29 9.46
C ARG A 81 2.32 14.57 8.66
N ASN A 82 1.91 14.46 7.39
CA ASN A 82 1.64 15.59 6.52
C ASN A 82 0.43 16.40 7.02
N ALA A 83 -0.63 15.72 7.45
CA ALA A 83 -1.82 16.34 8.01
C ALA A 83 -1.50 17.17 9.26
N LEU A 84 -0.78 16.59 10.21
CA LEU A 84 -0.42 17.26 11.46
C LEU A 84 0.61 18.39 11.28
N ALA A 85 1.32 18.45 10.14
CA ALA A 85 2.22 19.56 9.83
C ALA A 85 1.46 20.87 9.53
N HIS A 86 0.18 20.79 9.20
CA HIS A 86 -0.68 21.98 8.98
C HIS A 86 -1.32 22.53 10.26
N VAL A 87 -1.02 21.93 11.41
CA VAL A 87 -1.69 22.20 12.69
C VAL A 87 -0.65 22.60 13.75
N PRO A 88 -0.95 23.57 14.64
CA PRO A 88 -0.09 23.86 15.77
C PRO A 88 0.09 22.64 16.67
N ARG A 89 1.32 22.40 17.15
CA ARG A 89 1.67 21.22 17.96
C ARG A 89 0.73 20.98 19.15
N SER A 90 0.23 22.03 19.79
CA SER A 90 -0.71 21.95 20.91
C SER A 90 -2.06 21.31 20.56
N GLN A 91 -2.45 21.32 19.28
CA GLN A 91 -3.71 20.79 18.79
C GLN A 91 -3.56 19.44 18.08
N ASN A 92 -2.32 18.95 17.89
CA ASN A 92 -2.05 17.71 17.18
C ASN A 92 -2.79 16.51 17.77
N THR A 93 -2.88 16.41 19.10
CA THR A 93 -3.56 15.28 19.76
C THR A 93 -5.04 15.22 19.38
N VAL A 94 -5.73 16.37 19.39
CA VAL A 94 -7.16 16.47 19.09
C VAL A 94 -7.41 16.20 17.61
N VAL A 95 -6.64 16.82 16.71
CA VAL A 95 -6.77 16.60 15.27
C VAL A 95 -6.45 15.15 14.90
N ALA A 96 -5.41 14.57 15.49
CA ALA A 96 -5.07 13.17 15.25
C ALA A 96 -6.19 12.22 15.72
N ALA A 97 -6.86 12.53 16.83
CA ALA A 97 -7.98 11.74 17.31
C ALA A 97 -9.17 11.83 16.35
N ALA A 98 -9.51 13.01 15.86
CA ALA A 98 -10.58 13.21 14.87
C ALA A 98 -10.31 12.41 13.58
N ILE A 99 -9.11 12.50 12.99
CA ILE A 99 -8.77 11.74 11.78
C ILE A 99 -8.79 10.22 12.05
N ARG A 100 -8.39 9.78 13.25
CA ARG A 100 -8.43 8.35 13.61
C ARG A 100 -9.85 7.77 13.64
N GLN A 101 -10.89 8.57 13.86
CA GLN A 101 -12.28 8.10 13.81
C GLN A 101 -12.68 7.59 12.42
N VAL A 102 -12.04 8.09 11.37
CA VAL A 102 -12.25 7.61 10.00
C VAL A 102 -11.72 6.19 9.83
N PHE A 103 -10.61 5.87 10.49
CA PHE A 103 -9.92 4.60 10.32
C PHE A 103 -10.51 3.44 11.13
N VAL A 104 -11.47 3.71 12.01
CA VAL A 104 -12.18 2.68 12.77
C VAL A 104 -13.52 2.30 12.15
N GLN A 105 -13.88 2.93 11.02
CA GLN A 105 -15.12 2.62 10.31
C GLN A 105 -15.08 1.20 9.69
N PRO A 106 -16.20 0.47 9.72
CA PRO A 106 -16.23 -0.94 9.31
C PRO A 106 -16.11 -1.16 7.80
N ASP A 107 -16.52 -0.18 7.00
CA ASP A 107 -16.61 -0.28 5.55
C ASP A 107 -16.21 1.03 4.84
N HIS A 108 -16.04 0.95 3.53
CA HIS A 108 -15.59 2.07 2.71
C HIS A 108 -16.59 3.24 2.70
N ALA A 109 -17.90 2.97 2.67
CA ALA A 109 -18.91 4.02 2.61
C ALA A 109 -18.95 4.82 3.92
N SER A 110 -18.99 4.12 5.07
CA SER A 110 -18.94 4.77 6.38
C SER A 110 -17.63 5.52 6.61
N ALA A 111 -16.49 4.99 6.13
CA ALA A 111 -15.21 5.68 6.16
C ALA A 111 -15.20 6.96 5.31
N THR A 112 -15.73 6.93 4.08
CA THR A 112 -15.85 8.12 3.23
C THR A 112 -16.73 9.19 3.88
N THR A 113 -17.88 8.80 4.45
CA THR A 113 -18.75 9.75 5.15
C THR A 113 -18.03 10.39 6.35
N ALA A 114 -17.37 9.59 7.19
CA ALA A 114 -16.60 10.09 8.31
C ALA A 114 -15.43 10.98 7.86
N TRP A 115 -14.75 10.61 6.76
CA TRP A 115 -13.64 11.38 6.19
C TRP A 115 -14.07 12.78 5.82
N ARG A 116 -15.15 12.91 5.03
CA ARG A 116 -15.66 14.20 4.56
C ARG A 116 -16.13 15.06 5.72
N HIS A 117 -16.86 14.47 6.67
CA HIS A 117 -17.29 15.19 7.86
C HIS A 117 -16.12 15.77 8.66
N VAL A 118 -15.08 14.96 8.92
CA VAL A 118 -13.88 15.42 9.63
C VAL A 118 -13.12 16.46 8.81
N ALA A 119 -13.00 16.26 7.49
CA ALA A 119 -12.34 17.23 6.60
C ALA A 119 -13.05 18.58 6.64
N ASP A 120 -14.38 18.60 6.60
CA ASP A 120 -15.20 19.81 6.63
C ASP A 120 -15.03 20.57 7.96
N GLN A 121 -15.13 19.87 9.09
CA GLN A 121 -14.92 20.46 10.42
C GLN A 121 -13.53 21.08 10.57
N LEU A 122 -12.50 20.38 10.10
CA LEU A 122 -11.12 20.85 10.21
C LEU A 122 -10.82 21.98 9.21
N ARG A 123 -11.53 22.05 8.07
CA ARG A 123 -11.31 23.06 7.02
C ARG A 123 -11.59 24.48 7.51
N GLU A 124 -12.58 24.67 8.39
CA GLU A 124 -12.92 25.99 8.95
C GLU A 124 -11.72 26.65 9.64
N ARG A 125 -10.95 25.87 10.40
CA ARG A 125 -9.79 26.36 11.15
C ARG A 125 -8.47 26.18 10.41
N TRP A 126 -8.37 25.14 9.59
CA TRP A 126 -7.16 24.78 8.84
C TRP A 126 -7.50 24.45 7.38
N PRO A 127 -7.68 25.46 6.52
CA PRO A 127 -8.08 25.25 5.13
C PRO A 127 -7.13 24.33 4.34
N LYS A 128 -5.81 24.46 4.59
CA LYS A 128 -4.78 23.61 3.96
C LYS A 128 -4.90 22.14 4.37
N LEU A 129 -5.27 21.87 5.63
CA LEU A 129 -5.52 20.50 6.09
C LEU A 129 -6.78 19.94 5.43
N GLY A 130 -7.88 20.70 5.41
CA GLY A 130 -9.11 20.29 4.74
C GLY A 130 -8.89 19.93 3.26
N LYS A 131 -8.10 20.75 2.54
CA LYS A 131 -7.72 20.47 1.15
C LYS A 131 -6.85 19.20 1.01
N LEU A 132 -5.83 19.06 1.87
CA LEU A 132 -5.01 17.85 1.88
C LEU A 132 -5.84 16.57 2.15
N MET A 133 -6.84 16.66 3.02
CA MET A 133 -7.74 15.54 3.29
C MET A 133 -8.60 15.22 2.08
N GLU A 134 -9.21 16.23 1.46
CA GLU A 134 -10.03 16.07 0.25
C GLU A 134 -9.25 15.37 -0.88
N ASP A 135 -8.03 15.85 -1.16
CA ASP A 135 -7.19 15.31 -2.25
C ASP A 135 -6.68 13.88 -1.96
N ALA A 136 -6.67 13.46 -0.69
CA ALA A 136 -6.09 12.20 -0.26
C ALA A 136 -7.13 11.11 0.07
N GLU A 137 -8.43 11.41 0.04
CA GLU A 137 -9.51 10.50 0.49
C GLU A 137 -9.38 9.11 -0.16
N ALA A 138 -9.48 9.06 -1.49
CA ALA A 138 -9.45 7.81 -2.25
C ALA A 138 -8.12 7.06 -2.04
N ASP A 139 -7.00 7.79 -2.07
CA ASP A 139 -5.66 7.23 -1.97
C ASP A 139 -5.39 6.63 -0.57
N VAL A 140 -5.89 7.24 0.50
CA VAL A 140 -5.69 6.75 1.88
C VAL A 140 -6.66 5.63 2.24
N LEU A 141 -7.88 5.65 1.70
CA LEU A 141 -8.91 4.63 1.95
C LEU A 141 -8.85 3.45 0.98
N ALA A 142 -7.98 3.45 -0.02
CA ALA A 142 -7.84 2.40 -1.03
C ALA A 142 -7.77 0.96 -0.45
N TYR A 143 -7.16 0.77 0.72
CA TYR A 143 -7.09 -0.54 1.39
C TYR A 143 -8.45 -1.12 1.78
N MET A 144 -9.50 -0.30 1.87
CA MET A 144 -10.83 -0.76 2.26
C MET A 144 -11.53 -1.54 1.15
N ALA A 145 -11.06 -1.44 -0.10
CA ALA A 145 -11.48 -2.32 -1.19
C ALA A 145 -10.88 -3.73 -1.07
N PHE A 146 -9.95 -3.96 -0.14
CA PHE A 146 -9.33 -5.27 0.08
C PHE A 146 -10.02 -6.01 1.24
N PRO A 147 -9.89 -7.35 1.29
CA PRO A 147 -10.46 -8.21 2.33
C PRO A 147 -10.24 -7.68 3.74
N ALA A 148 -11.33 -7.60 4.52
CA ALA A 148 -11.32 -7.02 5.87
C ALA A 148 -10.24 -7.63 6.77
N ARG A 149 -10.00 -8.94 6.62
CA ARG A 149 -8.97 -9.70 7.35
C ARG A 149 -7.53 -9.25 7.09
N HIS A 150 -7.25 -8.60 5.97
CA HIS A 150 -5.91 -8.09 5.64
C HIS A 150 -5.73 -6.62 5.95
N ARG A 151 -6.82 -5.84 6.08
CA ARG A 151 -6.78 -4.38 6.22
C ARG A 151 -5.81 -3.91 7.30
N THR A 152 -5.81 -4.54 8.49
CA THR A 152 -4.88 -4.20 9.59
C THR A 152 -3.40 -4.29 9.17
N LYS A 153 -3.05 -5.25 8.32
CA LYS A 153 -1.68 -5.40 7.80
C LYS A 153 -1.39 -4.38 6.69
N LEU A 154 -2.36 -4.08 5.83
CA LEU A 154 -2.22 -3.11 4.73
C LEU A 154 -2.02 -1.67 5.19
N HIS A 155 -2.53 -1.32 6.36
CA HIS A 155 -2.50 0.05 6.84
C HIS A 155 -1.50 0.28 7.99
N SER A 156 -0.86 -0.78 8.47
CA SER A 156 0.17 -0.73 9.53
C SER A 156 1.57 -0.58 8.93
N THR A 157 2.37 0.32 9.49
CA THR A 157 3.80 0.45 9.16
C THR A 157 4.72 -0.24 10.16
N ASN A 158 4.18 -0.87 11.22
CA ASN A 158 4.97 -1.48 12.29
C ASN A 158 6.05 -2.47 11.79
N PRO A 159 5.79 -3.32 10.78
CA PRO A 159 6.83 -4.19 10.24
C PRO A 159 7.94 -3.42 9.52
N LEU A 160 7.58 -2.42 8.72
CA LEU A 160 8.54 -1.59 7.98
C LEU A 160 9.37 -0.74 8.95
N GLU A 161 8.76 -0.20 10.00
CA GLU A 161 9.46 0.56 11.04
C GLU A 161 10.46 -0.31 11.80
N ARG A 162 10.10 -1.57 12.09
CA ARG A 162 11.03 -2.53 12.71
C ARG A 162 12.20 -2.84 11.79
N LEU A 163 11.94 -3.11 10.51
CA LEU A 163 13.01 -3.36 9.53
C LEU A 163 13.92 -2.13 9.39
N ASN A 164 13.34 -0.93 9.25
CA ASN A 164 14.10 0.31 9.17
C ASN A 164 14.94 0.55 10.43
N LYS A 165 14.42 0.21 11.61
CA LYS A 165 15.16 0.31 12.87
C LYS A 165 16.35 -0.65 12.90
N GLU A 166 16.18 -1.88 12.40
CA GLU A 166 17.27 -2.85 12.28
C GLU A 166 18.37 -2.35 11.36
N VAL A 167 18.00 -1.88 10.16
CA VAL A 167 18.94 -1.31 9.20
C VAL A 167 19.70 -0.13 9.80
N LYS A 168 18.98 0.81 10.45
CA LYS A 168 19.60 1.97 11.13
C LYS A 168 20.56 1.54 12.22
N ARG A 169 20.17 0.60 13.09
CA ARG A 169 21.03 0.12 14.18
C ARG A 169 22.38 -0.38 13.68
N ARG A 170 22.40 -1.08 12.54
CA ARG A 170 23.64 -1.61 11.94
C ARG A 170 24.44 -0.53 11.21
N ALA A 171 23.74 0.38 10.51
CA ALA A 171 24.37 1.48 9.79
C ALA A 171 25.00 2.53 10.73
N ASP A 172 24.35 2.83 11.86
CA ASP A 172 24.81 3.83 12.84
C ASP A 172 26.15 3.45 13.48
N VAL A 173 26.45 2.15 13.59
CA VAL A 173 27.75 1.65 14.08
C VAL A 173 28.88 1.97 13.08
N VAL A 174 28.59 1.92 11.78
CA VAL A 174 29.56 2.24 10.73
C VAL A 174 29.72 3.75 10.57
N GLY A 175 28.61 4.50 10.71
CA GLY A 175 28.57 5.95 10.53
C GLY A 175 28.71 6.35 9.06
N ILE A 176 29.94 6.46 8.58
CA ILE A 176 30.24 6.91 7.20
C ILE A 176 30.70 5.72 6.36
N PHE A 177 30.02 5.50 5.23
CA PHE A 177 30.37 4.44 4.29
C PHE A 177 31.34 4.93 3.22
N PRO A 178 32.31 4.11 2.80
CA PRO A 178 33.30 4.49 1.78
C PRO A 178 32.72 4.51 0.36
N ASN A 179 31.64 3.76 0.08
CA ASN A 179 30.94 3.73 -1.21
C ASN A 179 29.58 3.01 -1.09
N GLU A 180 28.76 3.11 -2.14
CA GLU A 180 27.42 2.48 -2.22
C GLU A 180 27.46 0.95 -2.17
N ALA A 181 28.54 0.32 -2.67
CA ALA A 181 28.69 -1.13 -2.60
C ALA A 181 28.85 -1.61 -1.15
N SER A 182 29.55 -0.86 -0.30
CA SER A 182 29.65 -1.15 1.14
C SER A 182 28.31 -0.98 1.85
N ILE A 183 27.50 0.01 1.47
CA ILE A 183 26.11 0.16 1.97
C ILE A 183 25.29 -1.07 1.57
N THR A 184 25.34 -1.44 0.30
CA THR A 184 24.61 -2.59 -0.24
C THR A 184 24.96 -3.89 0.48
N ARG A 185 26.25 -4.11 0.78
CA ARG A 185 26.70 -5.30 1.53
C ARG A 185 26.11 -5.34 2.95
N LEU A 186 26.23 -4.24 3.71
CA LEU A 186 25.73 -4.22 5.09
C LEU A 186 24.20 -4.32 5.13
N VAL A 187 23.51 -3.44 4.39
CA VAL A 187 22.05 -3.42 4.37
C VAL A 187 21.51 -4.71 3.78
N GLY A 188 22.11 -5.21 2.69
CA GLY A 188 21.73 -6.47 2.08
C GLY A 188 21.87 -7.67 3.03
N ALA A 189 22.94 -7.75 3.82
CA ALA A 189 23.10 -8.80 4.82
C ALA A 189 22.00 -8.76 5.89
N VAL A 190 21.66 -7.56 6.37
CA VAL A 190 20.56 -7.36 7.33
C VAL A 190 19.22 -7.77 6.74
N LEU A 191 18.97 -7.41 5.49
CA LEU A 191 17.74 -7.75 4.79
C LEU A 191 17.63 -9.26 4.52
N LEU A 192 18.74 -9.93 4.23
CA LEU A 192 18.79 -11.38 4.04
C LEU A 192 18.44 -12.11 5.34
N GLU A 193 19.12 -11.77 6.45
CA GLU A 193 18.83 -12.30 7.79
C GLU A 193 17.35 -12.10 8.15
N GLN A 194 16.83 -10.88 7.92
CA GLN A 194 15.44 -10.59 8.21
C GLN A 194 14.45 -11.36 7.32
N ASN A 195 14.79 -11.58 6.04
CA ASN A 195 13.96 -12.33 5.11
C ASN A 195 13.89 -13.80 5.53
N ASP A 196 15.02 -14.40 5.88
CA ASP A 196 15.08 -15.80 6.34
C ASP A 196 14.23 -16.01 7.59
N ASP A 197 14.31 -15.09 8.56
CA ASP A 197 13.45 -15.09 9.74
C ASP A 197 11.96 -15.07 9.37
N TRP A 198 11.56 -14.30 8.36
CA TRP A 198 10.17 -14.24 7.92
C TRP A 198 9.72 -15.52 7.22
N GLN A 199 10.61 -16.20 6.50
CA GLN A 199 10.29 -17.47 5.86
C GLN A 199 10.05 -18.59 6.89
N LEU A 200 10.74 -18.54 8.02
CA LEU A 200 10.58 -19.49 9.13
C LEU A 200 9.32 -19.24 9.98
N GLN A 201 8.72 -18.05 9.87
CA GLN A 201 7.52 -17.68 10.62
C GLN A 201 6.23 -18.18 9.96
N HIS A 202 5.13 -18.12 10.72
CA HIS A 202 3.79 -18.27 10.18
C HIS A 202 3.49 -17.21 9.11
N ARG A 203 2.55 -17.52 8.23
CA ARG A 203 2.08 -16.61 7.18
C ARG A 203 1.71 -15.25 7.77
N TYR A 204 2.22 -14.20 7.15
CA TYR A 204 1.98 -12.83 7.58
C TYR A 204 0.54 -12.38 7.29
N MET A 205 -0.02 -12.86 6.17
CA MET A 205 -1.42 -12.67 5.77
C MET A 205 -2.11 -14.04 5.59
N GLN A 206 -3.41 -14.08 5.86
CA GLN A 206 -4.24 -15.29 5.74
C GLN A 206 -4.48 -15.64 4.26
N ILE A 207 -4.41 -16.93 3.90
CA ILE A 207 -4.62 -17.39 2.51
C ILE A 207 -6.07 -17.17 2.08
N GLU A 208 -7.02 -17.33 3.00
CA GLU A 208 -8.44 -17.17 2.72
C GLU A 208 -8.75 -15.78 2.17
N GLY A 209 -8.04 -14.75 2.63
CA GLY A 209 -8.18 -13.40 2.08
C GLY A 209 -7.47 -13.23 0.75
N MET A 210 -6.41 -14.00 0.48
CA MET A 210 -5.80 -13.99 -0.85
C MET A 210 -6.76 -14.60 -1.88
N ALA A 211 -7.46 -15.68 -1.51
CA ALA A 211 -8.47 -16.31 -2.35
C ALA A 211 -9.65 -15.37 -2.67
N GLU A 212 -10.09 -14.54 -1.71
CA GLU A 212 -11.12 -13.51 -1.95
C GLU A 212 -10.70 -12.52 -3.06
N LEU A 213 -9.43 -12.12 -3.11
CA LEU A 213 -8.90 -11.21 -4.15
C LEU A 213 -8.91 -11.83 -5.54
N ASP A 214 -8.67 -13.14 -5.63
CA ASP A 214 -8.67 -13.85 -6.90
C ASP A 214 -10.10 -14.16 -7.38
N ALA A 215 -11.02 -14.42 -6.46
CA ALA A 215 -12.44 -14.63 -6.78
C ALA A 215 -13.10 -13.39 -7.39
N GLU A 216 -12.78 -12.19 -6.91
CA GLU A 216 -13.29 -10.93 -7.49
C GLU A 216 -12.74 -10.62 -8.89
N THR A 217 -11.69 -11.31 -9.35
CA THR A 217 -11.11 -11.12 -10.68
C THR A 217 -11.34 -12.27 -11.66
N ALA A 218 -12.08 -13.31 -11.25
CA ALA A 218 -12.56 -14.31 -12.18
C ALA A 218 -13.63 -13.70 -13.10
N PRO A 219 -13.54 -13.82 -14.44
CA PRO A 219 -14.62 -13.38 -15.32
C PRO A 219 -15.89 -14.17 -14.97
N GLU A 220 -17.02 -13.47 -14.81
CA GLU A 220 -18.34 -14.11 -14.80
C GLU A 220 -18.47 -14.92 -16.09
N ILE A 221 -18.38 -16.24 -15.99
CA ILE A 221 -18.82 -17.11 -17.07
C ILE A 221 -20.34 -16.99 -17.07
N ALA A 222 -20.86 -16.12 -17.94
CA ALA A 222 -22.28 -16.10 -18.25
C ALA A 222 -22.65 -17.48 -18.79
N ASP A 223 -23.36 -18.26 -17.98
CA ASP A 223 -23.92 -19.54 -18.37
C ASP A 223 -25.06 -19.29 -19.36
N ASN A 224 -24.69 -19.10 -20.63
CA ASN A 224 -25.62 -18.87 -21.74
C ASN A 224 -26.22 -20.18 -22.28
N ASN A 225 -26.25 -21.25 -21.48
CA ASN A 225 -26.76 -22.56 -21.91
C ASN A 225 -28.00 -23.02 -21.13
N ALA A 226 -28.88 -22.09 -20.78
CA ALA A 226 -30.26 -22.46 -20.46
C ALA A 226 -30.97 -22.90 -21.76
N PRO A 227 -31.48 -24.14 -21.87
CA PRO A 227 -32.19 -24.58 -23.05
C PRO A 227 -33.43 -23.70 -23.27
N HIS A 228 -33.52 -23.10 -24.45
CA HIS A 228 -34.70 -22.35 -24.88
C HIS A 228 -35.87 -23.33 -25.08
N ILE A 229 -36.72 -23.45 -24.06
CA ILE A 229 -37.95 -24.23 -24.16
C ILE A 229 -38.95 -23.38 -24.95
N THR A 230 -39.10 -23.68 -26.25
CA THR A 230 -40.18 -23.10 -27.07
C THR A 230 -41.53 -23.63 -26.57
N PRO A 231 -42.50 -22.75 -26.23
CA PRO A 231 -43.84 -23.19 -25.84
C PRO A 231 -44.57 -23.84 -27.03
N PRO A 232 -45.43 -24.85 -26.79
CA PRO A 232 -46.15 -25.54 -27.85
C PRO A 232 -47.17 -24.61 -28.54
N PRO A 233 -47.42 -24.78 -29.84
CA PRO A 233 -48.34 -23.92 -30.59
C PRO A 233 -49.79 -24.16 -30.15
N THR A 234 -50.53 -23.06 -30.02
CA THR A 234 -51.95 -23.01 -29.69
C THR A 234 -52.80 -23.68 -30.78
N PRO A 235 -53.77 -24.56 -30.43
CA PRO A 235 -54.63 -25.20 -31.42
C PRO A 235 -55.57 -24.16 -32.05
N LYS A 236 -55.68 -24.21 -33.39
CA LYS A 236 -56.67 -23.42 -34.15
C LYS A 236 -58.06 -23.99 -33.93
N ALA A 237 -58.99 -23.12 -33.50
CA ALA A 237 -60.41 -23.44 -33.45
C ALA A 237 -60.98 -23.57 -34.87
N ALA A 238 -61.84 -24.57 -35.06
CA ALA A 238 -62.70 -24.72 -36.23
C ALA A 238 -64.06 -24.05 -35.96
#